data_AF-A0A2E8UJI6-F1
#
_entry.id   AF-A0A2E8UJI6-F1
#
_cell.length_a   1.000
_cell.length_b   1.000
_cell.length_c   1.000
_cell.angle_alpha   90.00
_cell.angle_beta   90.00
_cell.angle_gamma   90.00
#
_symmetry.space_group_name_H-M   'P 1'
#
loop_
_entity.id
_entity.type
_entity.pdbx_description
1 polymer ?
#
loop_
_entity_poly.entity_id
_entity_poly.type
_entity_poly.pdbx_seq_one_letter_code
_entity_poly.pdbx_strand_id
1 'polypeptide(L)'
;MKERTRSKEDTIQALHAVAAEMHDRMMRGEPPRMTLPVRSKKNINFDERLNVYKYGKKKTIRDATSLGSAHQLLRALFVTEFMEEMIEGQKSSTLREMYYISEGWGYGKFGSQNESNNLAEDLEIVTGCLREDFKLRPEEDGARIIGNLTFEEKNRRGEWMRINCRDDVGDSGYGVPYNVESEKLRLLSHDIDFMMAIETGGMFDRLVENGFDESARCGLIHLKGQPARSTRRIMKRMNEEWGLPIVVFTDCDPWSFRIFASIAYGAIKTAHISEYLATPSAIYLGIDSDDIKAYDLPSDELTSRDIEALKAEKSDPRFQNQEWTDQIDLMLELGEKAEQQSLAKYGLDFVTDTYLPEKLRQKLGIHIG
;
A
#
# COMPACT_ATOMS: atom_id res chain seq x y z
N MET A 1 -17.63 6.85 7.67
CA MET A 1 -17.21 5.42 7.70
C MET A 1 -16.68 5.14 9.10
N LYS A 2 -17.17 4.12 9.80
CA LYS A 2 -16.74 3.83 11.18
C LYS A 2 -15.28 3.38 11.17
N GLU A 3 -14.43 4.06 11.94
CA GLU A 3 -13.10 3.59 12.31
C GLU A 3 -13.21 2.11 12.72
N ARG A 4 -12.55 1.23 11.96
CA ARG A 4 -12.44 -0.20 12.26
C ARG A 4 -11.22 -0.48 13.14
N THR A 5 -10.78 0.49 13.93
CA THR A 5 -9.74 0.25 14.94
C THR A 5 -10.43 -0.45 16.09
N ARG A 6 -10.24 -1.76 16.17
CA ARG A 6 -10.70 -2.56 17.31
C ARG A 6 -9.80 -2.25 18.49
N SER A 7 -10.38 -2.08 19.68
CA SER A 7 -9.60 -1.93 20.91
C SER A 7 -8.62 -3.10 21.05
N LYS A 8 -7.52 -2.92 21.78
CA LYS A 8 -6.60 -4.05 22.10
C LYS A 8 -7.38 -5.25 22.64
N GLU A 9 -8.38 -4.99 23.45
CA GLU A 9 -9.29 -5.98 24.04
C GLU A 9 -10.15 -6.67 22.98
N ASP A 10 -10.68 -5.93 21.99
CA ASP A 10 -11.46 -6.51 20.88
C ASP A 10 -10.59 -7.38 19.97
N THR A 11 -9.32 -7.00 19.78
CA THR A 11 -8.36 -7.77 18.97
C THR A 11 -7.98 -9.07 19.67
N ILE A 12 -7.70 -9.03 20.98
CA ILE A 12 -7.47 -10.23 21.80
C ILE A 12 -8.72 -11.11 21.81
N GLN A 13 -9.90 -10.52 21.99
CA GLN A 13 -11.16 -11.27 21.99
C GLN A 13 -11.43 -11.93 20.63
N ALA A 14 -11.09 -11.28 19.52
CA ALA A 14 -11.20 -11.86 18.19
C ALA A 14 -10.21 -13.03 17.99
N LEU A 15 -8.99 -12.90 18.49
CA LEU A 15 -8.00 -13.99 18.50
C LEU A 15 -8.46 -15.17 19.35
N HIS A 16 -8.96 -14.92 20.57
CA HIS A 16 -9.53 -15.92 21.45
C HIS A 16 -10.77 -16.58 20.86
N ALA A 17 -11.61 -15.85 20.12
CA ALA A 17 -12.77 -16.43 19.45
C ALA A 17 -12.37 -17.49 18.41
N VAL A 18 -11.26 -17.29 17.70
CA VAL A 18 -10.72 -18.28 16.75
C VAL A 18 -10.24 -19.53 17.49
N ALA A 19 -9.49 -19.35 18.59
CA ALA A 19 -9.02 -20.46 19.41
C ALA A 19 -10.19 -21.21 20.09
N ALA A 20 -11.20 -20.48 20.59
CA ALA A 20 -12.39 -21.03 21.20
C ALA A 20 -13.23 -21.84 20.21
N GLU A 21 -13.39 -21.38 18.95
CA GLU A 21 -14.08 -22.17 17.92
C GLU A 21 -13.34 -23.49 17.65
N MET A 22 -12.01 -23.47 17.60
CA MET A 22 -11.21 -24.69 17.43
C MET A 22 -11.37 -25.63 18.62
N HIS A 23 -11.32 -25.11 19.85
CA HIS A 23 -11.50 -25.86 21.08
C HIS A 23 -12.89 -26.50 21.18
N ASP A 24 -13.96 -25.75 20.92
CA ASP A 24 -15.33 -26.23 20.99
C ASP A 24 -15.61 -27.36 19.99
N ARG A 25 -14.99 -27.31 18.80
CA ARG A 25 -15.08 -28.38 17.80
C ARG A 25 -14.36 -29.63 18.26
N MET A 26 -13.16 -29.49 18.83
CA MET A 26 -12.41 -30.62 19.40
C MET A 26 -13.20 -31.30 20.53
N MET A 27 -13.85 -30.53 21.39
CA MET A 27 -14.71 -31.06 22.46
C MET A 27 -15.93 -31.82 21.94
N ARG A 28 -16.43 -31.48 20.75
CA ARG A 28 -17.53 -32.19 20.07
C ARG A 28 -17.07 -33.44 19.30
N GLY A 29 -15.77 -33.76 19.32
CA GLY A 29 -15.19 -34.87 18.56
C GLY A 29 -15.05 -34.59 17.06
N GLU A 30 -15.23 -33.34 16.63
CA GLU A 30 -14.98 -32.92 15.26
C GLU A 30 -13.52 -32.45 15.09
N PRO A 31 -12.86 -32.75 13.98
CA PRO A 31 -11.52 -32.22 13.73
C PRO A 31 -11.59 -30.68 13.64
N PRO A 32 -10.63 -29.94 14.25
CA PRO A 32 -10.62 -28.49 14.16
C PRO A 32 -10.46 -28.06 12.70
N ARG A 33 -11.22 -27.03 12.31
CA ARG A 33 -11.22 -26.48 10.95
C ARG A 33 -11.09 -24.98 11.01
N MET A 34 -10.29 -24.43 10.11
CA MET A 34 -10.21 -22.99 9.87
C MET A 34 -10.71 -22.70 8.45
N THR A 35 -11.70 -21.81 8.35
CA THR A 35 -12.24 -21.41 7.04
C THR A 35 -11.50 -20.17 6.55
N LEU A 36 -10.75 -20.33 5.45
CA LEU A 36 -9.92 -19.27 4.86
C LEU A 36 -10.42 -18.95 3.46
N PRO A 37 -10.51 -17.69 3.03
CA PRO A 37 -10.83 -17.39 1.63
C PRO A 37 -9.68 -17.78 0.69
N VAL A 38 -10.02 -18.28 -0.50
CA VAL A 38 -9.02 -18.68 -1.49
C VAL A 38 -8.32 -17.45 -2.07
N ARG A 39 -7.00 -17.36 -1.89
CA ARG A 39 -6.15 -16.29 -2.46
C ARG A 39 -5.66 -16.64 -3.86
N SER A 40 -6.56 -16.63 -4.84
CA SER A 40 -6.18 -16.83 -6.25
C SER A 40 -6.78 -15.74 -7.12
N LYS A 41 -6.11 -15.39 -8.23
CA LYS A 41 -6.64 -14.46 -9.25
C LYS A 41 -8.07 -14.84 -9.70
N LYS A 42 -8.43 -16.13 -9.62
CA LYS A 42 -9.75 -16.67 -9.97
C LYS A 42 -10.84 -16.52 -8.89
N ASN A 43 -10.49 -16.06 -7.70
CA ASN A 43 -11.43 -15.87 -6.57
C ASN A 43 -11.46 -14.43 -6.07
N ILE A 44 -11.00 -13.48 -6.87
CA ILE A 44 -11.07 -12.06 -6.52
C ILE A 44 -12.07 -11.45 -7.50
N ASN A 45 -13.08 -10.78 -6.98
CA ASN A 45 -14.02 -10.01 -7.77
C ASN A 45 -13.67 -8.53 -7.61
N PHE A 46 -13.60 -7.81 -8.72
CA PHE A 46 -13.56 -6.36 -8.69
C PHE A 46 -14.96 -5.85 -8.36
N ASP A 47 -15.08 -5.03 -7.32
CA ASP A 47 -16.36 -4.40 -6.96
C ASP A 47 -16.44 -3.04 -7.67
N GLU A 48 -17.15 -2.98 -8.80
CA GLU A 48 -17.30 -1.78 -9.63
C GLU A 48 -17.91 -0.59 -8.87
N ARG A 49 -18.62 -0.82 -7.76
CA ARG A 49 -19.21 0.28 -6.96
C ARG A 49 -18.20 0.95 -6.05
N LEU A 50 -17.20 0.19 -5.59
CA LEU A 50 -16.20 0.68 -4.64
C LEU A 50 -14.83 0.85 -5.32
N ASN A 51 -14.69 0.47 -6.59
CA ASN A 51 -13.45 0.47 -7.35
C ASN A 51 -12.30 -0.21 -6.59
N VAL A 52 -12.60 -1.30 -5.88
CA VAL A 52 -11.60 -2.07 -5.13
C VAL A 52 -11.80 -3.56 -5.33
N TYR A 53 -10.71 -4.30 -5.29
CA TYR A 53 -10.80 -5.76 -5.24
C TYR A 53 -11.34 -6.25 -3.90
N LYS A 54 -12.29 -7.18 -3.97
CA LYS A 54 -12.77 -7.96 -2.82
C LYS A 54 -12.58 -9.44 -3.08
N TYR A 55 -12.33 -10.19 -2.00
CA TYR A 55 -12.35 -11.65 -2.11
C TYR A 55 -13.77 -12.13 -2.46
N GLY A 56 -13.83 -13.02 -3.45
CA GLY A 56 -15.05 -13.69 -3.86
C GLY A 56 -15.51 -14.73 -2.83
N LYS A 57 -16.59 -15.44 -3.17
CA LYS A 57 -17.27 -16.36 -2.25
C LYS A 57 -16.53 -17.68 -1.99
N LYS A 58 -15.46 -18.03 -2.72
CA LYS A 58 -14.78 -19.31 -2.50
C LYS A 58 -13.95 -19.27 -1.22
N LYS A 59 -14.28 -20.18 -0.32
CA LYS A 59 -13.57 -20.42 0.94
C LYS A 59 -12.94 -21.81 0.87
N THR A 60 -11.66 -21.90 1.20
CA THR A 60 -10.98 -23.15 1.51
C THR A 60 -11.19 -23.45 2.98
N ILE A 61 -11.74 -24.62 3.26
CA ILE A 61 -11.80 -25.13 4.63
C ILE A 61 -10.53 -25.94 4.82
N ARG A 62 -9.67 -25.53 5.75
CA ARG A 62 -8.51 -26.32 6.18
C ARG A 62 -8.91 -27.09 7.42
N ASP A 63 -8.87 -28.42 7.33
CA ASP A 63 -9.22 -29.31 8.43
C ASP A 63 -8.02 -30.17 8.86
N ALA A 64 -7.92 -30.45 10.15
CA ALA A 64 -6.81 -31.22 10.74
C ALA A 64 -6.76 -32.71 10.31
N THR A 65 -7.55 -33.11 9.32
CA THR A 65 -7.58 -34.47 8.76
C THR A 65 -6.33 -34.79 7.94
N SER A 66 -5.63 -33.77 7.44
CA SER A 66 -4.36 -33.91 6.72
C SER A 66 -3.19 -33.36 7.55
N LEU A 67 -2.05 -34.05 7.49
CA LEU A 67 -0.85 -33.71 8.26
C LEU A 67 -0.41 -32.25 7.99
N GLY A 68 -0.43 -31.81 6.73
CA GLY A 68 -0.07 -30.43 6.37
C GLY A 68 -1.02 -29.38 6.95
N SER A 69 -2.32 -29.64 6.96
CA SER A 69 -3.32 -28.71 7.52
C SER A 69 -3.28 -28.70 9.06
N ALA A 70 -2.99 -29.85 9.69
CA ALA A 70 -2.79 -29.93 11.13
C ALA A 70 -1.58 -29.10 11.60
N HIS A 71 -0.45 -29.16 10.89
CA HIS A 71 0.71 -28.31 11.18
C HIS A 71 0.39 -26.82 11.01
N GLN A 72 -0.42 -26.45 10.01
CA GLN A 72 -0.83 -25.05 9.82
C GLN A 72 -1.76 -24.55 10.93
N LEU A 73 -2.69 -25.38 11.41
CA LEU A 73 -3.56 -25.05 12.54
C LEU A 73 -2.75 -24.91 13.83
N LEU A 74 -1.80 -25.80 14.07
CA LEU A 74 -0.87 -25.70 15.20
C LEU A 74 -0.08 -24.39 15.15
N ARG A 75 0.47 -24.03 13.98
CA ARG A 75 1.17 -22.76 13.77
C ARG A 75 0.25 -21.56 14.01
N ALA A 76 -1.02 -21.62 13.60
CA ALA A 76 -1.99 -20.55 13.83
C ALA A 76 -2.20 -20.29 15.33
N LEU A 77 -2.29 -21.35 16.13
CA LEU A 77 -2.41 -21.26 17.59
C LEU A 77 -1.17 -20.63 18.22
N PHE A 78 0.03 -21.10 17.86
CA PHE A 78 1.29 -20.49 18.36
C PHE A 78 1.44 -19.03 17.98
N VAL A 79 1.08 -18.65 16.75
CA VAL A 79 1.10 -17.24 16.33
C VAL A 79 0.08 -16.42 17.11
N THR A 80 -1.09 -16.99 17.43
CA THR A 80 -2.11 -16.31 18.22
C THR A 80 -1.63 -16.03 19.63
N GLU A 81 -1.05 -17.03 20.30
CA GLU A 81 -0.42 -16.90 21.62
C GLU A 81 0.72 -15.87 21.60
N PHE A 82 1.59 -15.94 20.59
CA PHE A 82 2.66 -14.96 20.41
C PHE A 82 2.14 -13.53 20.22
N MET A 83 1.07 -13.34 19.43
CA MET A 83 0.44 -12.02 19.25
C MET A 83 -0.14 -11.50 20.56
N GLU A 84 -0.77 -12.35 21.35
CA GLU A 84 -1.32 -11.99 22.67
C GLU A 84 -0.21 -11.53 23.63
N GLU A 85 0.86 -12.30 23.77
CA GLU A 85 2.03 -11.93 24.59
C GLU A 85 2.61 -10.57 24.17
N MET A 86 2.67 -10.31 22.86
CA MET A 86 3.19 -9.04 22.33
C MET A 86 2.26 -7.86 22.61
N ILE A 87 0.94 -8.05 22.50
CA ILE A 87 -0.05 -7.03 22.82
C ILE A 87 -0.04 -6.71 24.32
N GLU A 88 -0.01 -7.72 25.18
CA GLU A 88 0.04 -7.58 26.65
C GLU A 88 1.36 -6.95 27.10
N GLY A 89 2.49 -7.42 26.56
CA GLY A 89 3.82 -6.90 26.86
C GLY A 89 4.09 -5.51 26.28
N GLN A 90 3.16 -4.94 25.51
CA GLN A 90 3.31 -3.69 24.75
C GLN A 90 4.56 -3.67 23.86
N LYS A 91 4.99 -4.84 23.39
CA LYS A 91 6.13 -4.99 22.48
C LYS A 91 5.63 -5.10 21.04
N SER A 92 6.55 -4.99 20.10
CA SER A 92 6.27 -5.15 18.67
C SER A 92 7.30 -6.09 18.05
N SER A 93 6.87 -6.99 17.17
CA SER A 93 7.75 -7.91 16.45
C SER A 93 7.68 -7.60 14.97
N THR A 94 8.80 -7.76 14.27
CA THR A 94 8.80 -7.87 12.80
C THR A 94 8.37 -9.26 12.35
N LEU A 95 7.99 -9.39 11.08
CA LEU A 95 7.67 -10.68 10.45
C LEU A 95 8.88 -11.64 10.39
N ARG A 96 10.12 -11.11 10.31
CA ARG A 96 11.35 -11.92 10.41
C ARG A 96 11.63 -12.38 11.82
N GLU A 97 11.47 -11.51 12.82
CA GLU A 97 11.62 -11.92 14.23
C GLU A 97 10.63 -13.03 14.58
N MET A 98 9.37 -12.94 14.13
CA MET A 98 8.39 -14.01 14.29
C MET A 98 8.85 -15.32 13.63
N TYR A 99 9.50 -15.25 12.47
CA TYR A 99 10.10 -16.42 11.81
C TYR A 99 11.21 -17.05 12.65
N TYR A 100 12.12 -16.26 13.22
CA TYR A 100 13.19 -16.77 14.09
C TYR A 100 12.66 -17.34 15.41
N ILE A 101 11.68 -16.68 16.04
CA ILE A 101 11.03 -17.16 17.27
C ILE A 101 10.33 -18.49 17.02
N SER A 102 9.77 -18.68 15.81
CA SER A 102 9.15 -19.96 15.44
C SER A 102 10.10 -21.15 15.45
N GLU A 103 11.42 -20.94 15.36
CA GLU A 103 12.38 -22.03 15.49
C GLU A 103 12.36 -22.67 16.88
N GLY A 104 11.92 -21.92 17.90
CA GLY A 104 11.69 -22.41 19.25
C GLY A 104 10.39 -23.21 19.43
N TRP A 105 9.47 -23.18 18.46
CA TRP A 105 8.15 -23.82 18.56
C TRP A 105 8.14 -25.31 18.16
N GLY A 106 9.32 -25.90 17.90
CA GLY A 106 9.45 -27.31 17.52
C GLY A 106 8.67 -27.66 16.25
N TYR A 107 7.59 -28.44 16.37
CA TYR A 107 6.70 -28.78 15.26
C TYR A 107 5.94 -27.57 14.66
N GLY A 108 5.93 -26.43 15.37
CA GLY A 108 5.42 -25.15 14.90
C GLY A 108 6.40 -24.35 14.04
N LYS A 109 7.62 -24.83 13.76
CA LYS A 109 8.62 -24.11 12.95
C LYS A 109 8.11 -23.78 11.55
N PHE A 110 8.32 -22.54 11.09
CA PHE A 110 8.09 -22.16 9.70
C PHE A 110 9.20 -22.71 8.79
N GLY A 111 8.81 -23.24 7.63
CA GLY A 111 9.77 -23.68 6.60
C GLY A 111 10.33 -22.52 5.77
N SER A 112 9.63 -21.38 5.74
CA SER A 112 10.09 -20.15 5.08
C SER A 112 9.36 -18.92 5.61
N GLN A 113 9.95 -17.72 5.42
CA GLN A 113 9.32 -16.44 5.73
C GLN A 113 7.99 -16.23 4.97
N ASN A 114 7.84 -16.85 3.79
CA ASN A 114 6.58 -16.75 3.05
C ASN A 114 5.43 -17.48 3.76
N GLU A 115 5.71 -18.55 4.52
CA GLU A 115 4.69 -19.24 5.33
C GLU A 115 4.22 -18.37 6.51
N SER A 116 5.15 -17.69 7.19
CA SER A 116 4.82 -16.82 8.31
C SER A 116 3.99 -15.61 7.84
N ASN A 117 4.35 -15.02 6.70
CA ASN A 117 3.57 -13.97 6.05
C ASN A 117 2.16 -14.47 5.68
N ASN A 118 2.06 -15.62 5.03
CA ASN A 118 0.75 -16.16 4.63
C ASN A 118 -0.16 -16.38 5.83
N LEU A 119 0.38 -16.92 6.93
CA LEU A 119 -0.39 -17.17 8.15
C LEU A 119 -0.83 -15.87 8.85
N ALA A 120 0.04 -14.86 8.93
CA ALA A 120 -0.33 -13.56 9.47
C ALA A 120 -1.44 -12.87 8.67
N GLU A 121 -1.45 -13.04 7.33
CA GLU A 121 -2.57 -12.59 6.49
C GLU A 121 -3.83 -13.44 6.71
N ASP A 122 -3.69 -14.75 6.99
CA ASP A 122 -4.84 -15.64 7.23
C ASP A 122 -5.56 -15.18 8.50
N LEU A 123 -4.81 -14.87 9.55
CA LEU A 123 -5.33 -14.33 10.81
C LEU A 123 -5.96 -12.95 10.64
N GLU A 124 -5.35 -12.05 9.86
CA GLU A 124 -5.90 -10.73 9.51
C GLU A 124 -7.30 -10.85 8.87
N ILE A 125 -7.49 -11.85 8.00
CA ILE A 125 -8.78 -12.08 7.34
C ILE A 125 -9.81 -12.71 8.28
N VAL A 126 -9.41 -13.71 9.08
CA VAL A 126 -10.32 -14.44 9.97
C VAL A 126 -10.81 -13.54 11.11
N THR A 127 -9.90 -12.79 11.72
CA THR A 127 -10.22 -11.89 12.84
C THR A 127 -10.85 -10.59 12.34
N GLY A 128 -10.58 -10.18 11.10
CA GLY A 128 -10.94 -8.87 10.56
C GLY A 128 -10.17 -7.70 11.19
N CYS A 129 -9.09 -7.98 11.92
CA CYS A 129 -8.18 -7.00 12.52
C CYS A 129 -6.96 -6.84 11.62
N LEU A 130 -6.31 -5.68 11.63
CA LEU A 130 -5.14 -5.41 10.80
C LEU A 130 -3.87 -5.98 11.45
N ARG A 131 -2.84 -6.29 10.66
CA ARG A 131 -1.54 -6.73 11.22
C ARG A 131 -0.91 -5.73 12.16
N GLU A 132 -1.13 -4.45 11.89
CA GLU A 132 -0.68 -3.33 12.71
C GLU A 132 -1.35 -3.36 14.11
N ASP A 133 -2.59 -3.87 14.21
CA ASP A 133 -3.29 -4.08 15.48
C ASP A 133 -2.63 -5.19 16.31
N PHE A 134 -2.12 -6.24 15.65
CA PHE A 134 -1.33 -7.33 16.26
C PHE A 134 0.09 -6.93 16.68
N LYS A 135 0.46 -5.65 16.56
CA LYS A 135 1.82 -5.14 16.80
C LYS A 135 2.89 -5.82 15.93
N LEU A 136 2.47 -6.41 14.79
CA LEU A 136 3.40 -6.90 13.78
C LEU A 136 3.86 -5.74 12.90
N ARG A 137 5.17 -5.62 12.77
CA ARG A 137 5.83 -4.61 11.94
C ARG A 137 6.24 -5.21 10.59
N PRO A 138 5.93 -4.53 9.47
CA PRO A 138 6.59 -4.82 8.21
C PRO A 138 8.08 -4.46 8.34
N GLU A 139 8.90 -5.09 7.50
CA GLU A 139 10.33 -4.74 7.38
C GLU A 139 10.57 -3.58 6.43
N GLU A 140 9.60 -3.29 5.57
CA GLU A 140 9.67 -2.20 4.61
C GLU A 140 9.53 -0.87 5.34
N ASP A 141 10.50 0.01 5.14
CA ASP A 141 10.41 1.40 5.57
C ASP A 141 9.30 2.12 4.82
N GLY A 142 8.58 3.01 5.52
CA GLY A 142 7.55 3.83 4.92
C GLY A 142 8.11 4.83 3.90
N ALA A 143 7.19 5.45 3.15
CA ALA A 143 7.50 6.57 2.26
C ALA A 143 8.07 7.77 3.02
N ARG A 144 8.70 8.68 2.27
CA ARG A 144 9.07 10.01 2.77
C ARG A 144 8.01 11.01 2.32
N ILE A 145 7.60 11.91 3.20
CA ILE A 145 6.64 12.97 2.91
C ILE A 145 7.30 14.32 3.16
N ILE A 146 7.19 15.24 2.21
CA ILE A 146 7.61 16.63 2.33
C ILE A 146 6.47 17.53 1.91
N GLY A 147 6.21 18.59 2.66
CA GLY A 147 5.19 19.59 2.32
C GLY A 147 4.62 20.27 3.56
N ASN A 148 3.82 21.32 3.34
CA ASN A 148 3.26 22.15 4.42
C ASN A 148 2.11 21.45 5.15
N LEU A 149 2.47 20.40 5.89
CA LEU A 149 1.60 19.49 6.61
C LEU A 149 2.08 19.37 8.04
N THR A 150 1.16 19.50 9.00
CA THR A 150 1.49 19.26 10.39
C THR A 150 0.88 17.94 10.86
N PHE A 151 1.75 17.03 11.27
CA PHE A 151 1.35 15.81 11.98
C PHE A 151 1.62 15.93 13.48
N GLU A 152 0.83 15.19 14.26
CA GLU A 152 1.11 14.93 15.66
C GLU A 152 1.46 13.44 15.80
N GLU A 153 2.73 13.13 16.07
CA GLU A 153 3.18 11.76 16.30
C GLU A 153 3.44 11.50 17.79
N LYS A 154 2.95 10.37 18.28
CA LYS A 154 3.26 9.89 19.62
C LYS A 154 4.65 9.24 19.65
N ASN A 155 5.59 9.85 20.38
CA ASN A 155 6.95 9.34 20.51
C ASN A 155 7.01 8.04 21.34
N ARG A 156 8.19 7.40 21.40
CA ARG A 156 8.41 6.17 22.21
C ARG A 156 8.17 6.36 23.71
N ARG A 157 8.21 7.60 24.22
CA ARG A 157 7.93 7.97 25.61
C ARG A 157 6.44 8.25 25.88
N GLY A 158 5.61 8.22 24.83
CA GLY A 158 4.16 8.43 24.92
C GLY A 158 3.73 9.90 24.86
N GLU A 159 4.64 10.82 24.55
CA GLU A 159 4.33 12.25 24.38
C GLU A 159 3.96 12.54 22.94
N TRP A 160 2.96 13.40 22.76
CA TRP A 160 2.56 13.91 21.45
C TRP A 160 3.56 14.98 21.00
N MET A 161 4.16 14.76 19.84
CA MET A 161 5.08 15.70 19.21
C MET A 161 4.44 16.23 17.94
N ARG A 162 4.32 17.55 17.85
CA ARG A 162 3.91 18.23 16.63
C ARG A 162 5.14 18.33 15.72
N ILE A 163 5.00 17.85 14.48
CA ILE A 163 6.05 17.84 13.47
C ILE A 163 5.48 18.47 12.21
N ASN A 164 6.08 19.56 11.75
CA ASN A 164 5.84 20.09 10.42
C ASN A 164 6.71 19.34 9.39
N CYS A 165 6.07 18.76 8.37
CA CYS A 165 6.73 18.02 7.29
C CYS A 165 7.43 18.90 6.26
N ARG A 166 7.55 20.20 6.52
CA ARG A 166 8.39 21.14 5.78
C ARG A 166 9.51 21.69 6.66
N ASP A 167 9.15 22.37 7.75
CA ASP A 167 10.12 23.13 8.55
C ASP A 167 10.90 22.29 9.58
N ASP A 168 10.28 21.22 10.11
CA ASP A 168 10.86 20.40 11.18
C ASP A 168 11.57 19.15 10.65
N VAL A 169 11.58 18.96 9.33
CA VAL A 169 12.22 17.82 8.65
C VAL A 169 13.32 18.33 7.73
N GLY A 170 14.51 17.72 7.78
CA GLY A 170 15.58 18.06 6.84
C GLY A 170 15.30 17.54 5.43
N ASP A 171 16.29 17.63 4.54
CA ASP A 171 16.21 17.24 3.12
C ASP A 171 15.70 15.80 2.89
N SER A 172 15.77 14.93 3.90
CA SER A 172 15.24 13.56 3.83
C SER A 172 13.72 13.44 4.02
N GLY A 173 13.03 14.52 4.42
CA GLY A 173 11.59 14.55 4.68
C GLY A 173 11.13 13.76 5.91
N TYR A 174 9.82 13.78 6.16
CA TYR A 174 9.17 13.01 7.22
C TYR A 174 9.07 11.53 6.81
N GLY A 175 9.71 10.65 7.58
CA GLY A 175 9.60 9.21 7.39
C GLY A 175 8.28 8.68 7.95
N VAL A 176 7.42 8.14 7.09
CA VAL A 176 6.11 7.61 7.51
C VAL A 176 6.32 6.41 8.44
N PRO A 177 5.77 6.45 9.68
CA PRO A 177 5.88 5.33 10.60
C PRO A 177 5.11 4.12 10.09
N TYR A 178 5.48 2.93 10.54
CA TYR A 178 4.77 1.69 10.18
C TYR A 178 3.29 1.69 10.58
N ASN A 179 2.95 2.37 11.67
CA ASN A 179 1.57 2.54 12.14
C ASN A 179 1.19 4.00 11.96
N VAL A 180 0.24 4.23 11.06
CA VAL A 180 -0.29 5.54 10.69
C VAL A 180 -1.72 5.72 11.18
N GLU A 181 -2.16 4.96 12.19
CA GLU A 181 -3.50 5.11 12.78
C GLU A 181 -3.55 6.27 13.80
N SER A 182 -4.75 6.77 14.07
CA SER A 182 -5.05 7.93 14.93
C SER A 182 -4.49 7.84 16.36
N GLU A 183 -4.19 6.63 16.84
CA GLU A 183 -3.55 6.41 18.15
C GLU A 183 -2.08 6.83 18.19
N LYS A 184 -1.42 6.82 17.03
CA LYS A 184 0.01 7.12 16.89
C LYS A 184 0.26 8.37 16.07
N LEU A 185 -0.52 8.60 15.02
CA LEU A 185 -0.35 9.73 14.10
C LEU A 185 -1.70 10.44 13.90
N ARG A 186 -1.74 11.73 14.24
CA ARG A 186 -2.92 12.59 14.01
C ARG A 186 -2.62 13.64 12.96
N LEU A 187 -3.58 13.83 12.08
CA LEU A 187 -3.60 14.82 11.03
C LEU A 187 -4.17 16.13 11.59
N LEU A 188 -3.35 17.17 11.76
CA LEU A 188 -3.71 18.35 12.55
C LEU A 188 -4.07 19.55 11.67
N SER A 189 -3.18 19.92 10.76
CA SER A 189 -3.41 20.99 9.78
C SER A 189 -2.66 20.72 8.49
N HIS A 190 -3.22 21.17 7.37
CA HIS A 190 -2.59 21.14 6.06
C HIS A 190 -2.81 22.49 5.36
N ASP A 191 -1.81 22.96 4.64
CA ASP A 191 -1.89 24.14 3.77
C ASP A 191 -1.31 23.77 2.39
N ILE A 192 -2.00 22.82 1.76
CA ILE A 192 -1.69 22.28 0.44
C ILE A 192 -2.99 22.01 -0.32
N ASP A 193 -2.92 22.09 -1.65
CA ASP A 193 -4.05 21.87 -2.55
C ASP A 193 -4.16 20.39 -2.97
N PHE A 194 -3.04 19.67 -3.08
CA PHE A 194 -3.01 18.26 -3.49
C PHE A 194 -1.74 17.53 -2.99
N MET A 195 -1.79 16.20 -2.95
CA MET A 195 -0.62 15.35 -2.69
C MET A 195 -0.10 14.77 -4.00
N MET A 196 1.22 14.78 -4.21
CA MET A 196 1.89 14.14 -5.34
C MET A 196 2.75 12.97 -4.87
N ALA A 197 2.42 11.76 -5.31
CA ALA A 197 3.17 10.54 -5.07
C ALA A 197 4.13 10.27 -6.23
N ILE A 198 5.43 10.22 -5.93
CA ILE A 198 6.52 10.08 -6.89
C ILE A 198 7.23 8.75 -6.68
N GLU A 199 7.45 8.01 -7.77
CA GLU A 199 8.12 6.72 -7.70
C GLU A 199 9.62 6.83 -7.45
N THR A 200 10.31 7.63 -8.26
CA THR A 200 11.78 7.68 -8.29
C THR A 200 12.34 8.69 -7.29
N GLY A 201 13.38 8.27 -6.57
CA GLY A 201 14.04 9.14 -5.58
C GLY A 201 14.73 10.34 -6.22
N GLY A 202 15.32 10.17 -7.40
CA GLY A 202 15.97 11.26 -8.12
C GLY A 202 14.99 12.38 -8.49
N MET A 203 13.77 12.02 -8.91
CA MET A 203 12.73 13.02 -9.19
C MET A 203 12.19 13.67 -7.91
N PHE A 204 12.01 12.89 -6.84
CA PHE A 204 11.59 13.42 -5.54
C PHE A 204 12.59 14.44 -4.98
N ASP A 205 13.87 14.06 -4.89
CA ASP A 205 14.92 14.94 -4.38
C ASP A 205 15.04 16.20 -5.25
N ARG A 206 14.86 16.08 -6.57
CA ARG A 206 14.89 17.23 -7.48
C ARG A 206 13.72 18.20 -7.29
N LEU A 207 12.50 17.69 -7.10
CA LEU A 207 11.32 18.52 -6.87
C LEU A 207 11.42 19.29 -5.54
N VAL A 208 12.05 18.68 -4.54
CA VAL A 208 12.36 19.32 -3.25
C VAL A 208 13.44 20.39 -3.42
N GLU A 209 14.53 20.12 -4.15
CA GLU A 209 15.57 21.12 -4.45
C GLU A 209 15.03 22.36 -5.17
N ASN A 210 14.07 22.15 -6.08
CA ASN A 210 13.43 23.23 -6.84
C ASN A 210 12.31 23.94 -6.07
N GLY A 211 11.97 23.51 -4.84
CA GLY A 211 10.91 24.12 -4.04
C GLY A 211 9.50 23.99 -4.65
N PHE A 212 9.25 22.91 -5.39
CA PHE A 212 7.96 22.69 -6.05
C PHE A 212 6.80 22.51 -5.06
N ASP A 213 7.09 22.02 -3.85
CA ASP A 213 6.12 21.93 -2.76
C ASP A 213 5.58 23.33 -2.36
N GLU A 214 6.42 24.36 -2.43
CA GLU A 214 6.04 25.74 -2.12
C GLU A 214 5.26 26.40 -3.26
N SER A 215 5.78 26.30 -4.49
CA SER A 215 5.20 26.97 -5.66
C SER A 215 3.83 26.39 -6.04
N ALA A 216 3.70 25.07 -5.99
CA ALA A 216 2.46 24.37 -6.31
C ALA A 216 1.55 24.13 -5.09
N ARG A 217 1.97 24.56 -3.89
CA ARG A 217 1.31 24.26 -2.61
C ARG A 217 0.91 22.79 -2.52
N CYS A 218 1.88 21.90 -2.70
CA CYS A 218 1.62 20.46 -2.78
C CYS A 218 2.43 19.66 -1.76
N GLY A 219 1.91 18.50 -1.36
CA GLY A 219 2.64 17.56 -0.51
C GLY A 219 3.27 16.44 -1.35
N LEU A 220 4.59 16.35 -1.35
CA LEU A 220 5.36 15.34 -2.07
C LEU A 220 5.49 14.06 -1.24
N ILE A 221 5.24 12.90 -1.85
CA ILE A 221 5.40 11.58 -1.24
C ILE A 221 6.32 10.71 -2.10
N HIS A 222 7.43 10.26 -1.55
CA HIS A 222 8.34 9.33 -2.22
C HIS A 222 7.93 7.88 -1.96
N LEU A 223 7.46 7.17 -3.00
CA LEU A 223 6.98 5.79 -2.91
C LEU A 223 8.10 4.74 -2.87
N LYS A 224 9.29 5.04 -3.44
CA LYS A 224 10.42 4.11 -3.59
C LYS A 224 10.03 2.81 -4.31
N GLY A 225 9.36 2.93 -5.46
CA GLY A 225 8.80 1.79 -6.19
C GLY A 225 7.48 1.33 -5.60
N GLN A 226 7.34 0.03 -5.28
CA GLN A 226 6.08 -0.52 -4.80
C GLN A 226 5.75 0.02 -3.39
N PRO A 227 4.64 0.79 -3.22
CA PRO A 227 4.41 1.48 -1.97
C PRO A 227 4.05 0.51 -0.86
N ALA A 228 4.67 0.71 0.31
CA ALA A 228 4.37 -0.01 1.55
C ALA A 228 2.91 0.20 1.98
N ARG A 229 2.41 -0.68 2.86
CA ARG A 229 1.04 -0.60 3.41
C ARG A 229 0.81 0.72 4.15
N SER A 230 1.76 1.16 4.96
CA SER A 230 1.71 2.43 5.70
C SER A 230 1.58 3.64 4.77
N THR A 231 2.35 3.67 3.68
CA THR A 231 2.29 4.70 2.63
C THR A 231 0.92 4.78 1.97
N ARG A 232 0.32 3.65 1.62
CA ARG A 232 -1.03 3.63 1.04
C ARG A 232 -2.08 4.09 2.02
N ARG A 233 -1.94 3.66 3.27
CA ARG A 233 -2.86 4.02 4.34
C ARG A 233 -2.85 5.52 4.63
N ILE A 234 -1.67 6.15 4.72
CA ILE A 234 -1.58 7.59 4.96
C ILE A 234 -2.15 8.41 3.79
N MET A 235 -1.89 8.01 2.53
CA MET A 235 -2.50 8.65 1.36
C MET A 235 -4.03 8.59 1.41
N LYS A 236 -4.59 7.43 1.77
CA LYS A 236 -6.04 7.27 1.91
C LYS A 236 -6.59 8.13 3.04
N ARG A 237 -5.94 8.18 4.21
CA ARG A 237 -6.35 9.04 5.33
C ARG A 237 -6.36 10.51 4.93
N MET A 238 -5.32 10.97 4.24
CA MET A 238 -5.28 12.35 3.72
C MET A 238 -6.42 12.63 2.75
N ASN A 239 -6.74 11.67 1.87
CA ASN A 239 -7.86 11.83 0.94
C ASN A 239 -9.23 11.84 1.67
N GLU A 240 -9.45 10.95 2.64
CA GLU A 240 -10.73 10.82 3.34
C GLU A 240 -10.95 11.88 4.43
N GLU A 241 -9.91 12.26 5.17
CA GLU A 241 -9.99 13.22 6.29
C GLU A 241 -9.84 14.67 5.83
N TRP A 242 -8.92 14.94 4.89
CA TRP A 242 -8.65 16.29 4.39
C TRP A 242 -9.27 16.58 3.02
N GLY A 243 -9.79 15.56 2.33
CA GLY A 243 -10.36 15.74 0.99
C GLY A 243 -9.33 16.02 -0.10
N LEU A 244 -8.04 15.81 0.18
CA LEU A 244 -6.96 16.17 -0.74
C LEU A 244 -6.88 15.19 -1.91
N PRO A 245 -6.86 15.67 -3.16
CA PRO A 245 -6.63 14.80 -4.31
C PRO A 245 -5.23 14.21 -4.25
N ILE A 246 -5.13 12.91 -4.52
CA ILE A 246 -3.85 12.18 -4.59
C ILE A 246 -3.49 12.03 -6.06
N VAL A 247 -2.34 12.55 -6.43
CA VAL A 247 -1.82 12.57 -7.79
C VAL A 247 -0.61 11.65 -7.84
N VAL A 248 -0.58 10.68 -8.74
CA VAL A 248 0.51 9.73 -8.86
C VAL A 248 1.32 10.06 -10.11
N PHE A 249 2.59 10.39 -9.90
CA PHE A 249 3.57 10.68 -10.92
C PHE A 249 4.58 9.52 -10.97
N THR A 250 4.52 8.73 -12.03
CA THR A 250 5.38 7.56 -12.28
C THR A 250 5.95 7.60 -13.71
N ASP A 251 6.85 6.66 -14.02
CA ASP A 251 7.41 6.49 -15.36
C ASP A 251 6.36 5.97 -16.36
N CYS A 252 6.65 6.08 -17.66
CA CYS A 252 5.84 5.43 -18.70
C CYS A 252 6.37 4.00 -18.90
N ASP A 253 5.99 3.10 -17.98
CA ASP A 253 6.25 1.67 -18.09
C ASP A 253 5.10 0.81 -17.47
N PRO A 254 5.03 -0.50 -17.78
CA PRO A 254 3.96 -1.35 -17.26
C PRO A 254 4.05 -1.53 -15.74
N TRP A 255 5.26 -1.44 -15.17
CA TRP A 255 5.48 -1.59 -13.73
C TRP A 255 4.91 -0.41 -12.94
N SER A 256 5.05 0.81 -13.47
CA SER A 256 4.49 2.06 -12.99
C SER A 256 2.96 2.03 -13.00
N PHE A 257 2.36 1.52 -14.09
CA PHE A 257 0.92 1.31 -14.14
C PHE A 257 0.45 0.38 -13.01
N ARG A 258 1.23 -0.67 -12.70
CA ARG A 258 0.92 -1.54 -11.56
C ARG A 258 1.09 -0.84 -10.21
N ILE A 259 2.03 0.08 -10.07
CA ILE A 259 2.19 0.90 -8.85
C ILE A 259 0.95 1.78 -8.68
N PHE A 260 0.54 2.51 -9.71
CA PHE A 260 -0.68 3.31 -9.71
C PHE A 260 -1.90 2.46 -9.37
N ALA A 261 -2.11 1.35 -10.08
CA ALA A 261 -3.24 0.46 -9.86
C ALA A 261 -3.25 -0.12 -8.44
N SER A 262 -2.07 -0.31 -7.86
CA SER A 262 -1.95 -0.78 -6.49
C SER A 262 -2.32 0.28 -5.44
N ILE A 263 -2.24 1.57 -5.78
CA ILE A 263 -2.70 2.70 -4.95
C ILE A 263 -4.19 2.95 -5.18
N ALA A 264 -4.63 2.99 -6.44
CA ALA A 264 -6.00 3.32 -6.80
C ALA A 264 -7.00 2.20 -6.49
N TYR A 265 -6.69 0.96 -6.87
CA TYR A 265 -7.61 -0.18 -6.79
C TYR A 265 -7.22 -1.22 -5.71
N GLY A 266 -6.05 -1.03 -5.10
CA GLY A 266 -5.47 -1.96 -4.13
C GLY A 266 -4.75 -3.15 -4.77
N ALA A 267 -3.98 -3.89 -3.98
CA ALA A 267 -3.25 -5.05 -4.48
C ALA A 267 -4.08 -6.34 -4.39
N ILE A 268 -3.88 -7.23 -5.37
CA ILE A 268 -4.48 -8.58 -5.43
C ILE A 268 -4.22 -9.38 -4.13
N LYS A 269 -3.03 -9.21 -3.52
CA LYS A 269 -2.65 -9.89 -2.28
C LYS A 269 -3.35 -9.34 -1.03
N THR A 270 -3.89 -8.13 -1.08
CA THR A 270 -4.52 -7.45 0.07
C THR A 270 -5.99 -7.12 -0.19
N ALA A 271 -6.67 -7.90 -1.03
CA ALA A 271 -8.06 -7.66 -1.43
C ALA A 271 -9.06 -7.62 -0.25
N HIS A 272 -8.73 -8.16 0.93
CA HIS A 272 -9.54 -8.00 2.15
C HIS A 272 -9.46 -6.59 2.75
N ILE A 273 -8.36 -5.88 2.53
CA ILE A 273 -8.06 -4.55 3.07
C ILE A 273 -8.01 -3.51 1.95
N SER A 274 -8.28 -3.88 0.71
CA SER A 274 -8.25 -2.91 -0.40
C SER A 274 -9.21 -1.75 -0.17
N GLU A 275 -10.38 -1.96 0.45
CA GLU A 275 -11.30 -0.88 0.85
C GLU A 275 -10.68 0.11 1.86
N TYR A 276 -9.63 -0.31 2.58
CA TYR A 276 -9.00 0.45 3.65
C TYR A 276 -7.62 1.00 3.28
N LEU A 277 -6.99 0.48 2.22
CA LEU A 277 -5.69 0.92 1.71
C LEU A 277 -5.77 1.62 0.35
N ALA A 278 -6.78 1.33 -0.47
CA ALA A 278 -6.88 1.87 -1.81
C ALA A 278 -7.57 3.25 -1.80
N THR A 279 -7.09 4.13 -2.66
CA THR A 279 -7.62 5.48 -2.86
C THR A 279 -8.14 5.59 -4.29
N PRO A 280 -9.39 5.20 -4.57
CA PRO A 280 -9.92 5.14 -5.94
C PRO A 280 -10.06 6.51 -6.62
N SER A 281 -9.99 7.60 -5.83
CA SER A 281 -9.93 8.99 -6.28
C SER A 281 -8.53 9.42 -6.75
N ALA A 282 -7.53 8.53 -6.70
CA ALA A 282 -6.17 8.84 -7.14
C ALA A 282 -6.13 9.08 -8.66
N ILE A 283 -5.43 10.14 -9.07
CA ILE A 283 -5.31 10.57 -10.46
C ILE A 283 -3.92 10.23 -10.97
N TYR A 284 -3.85 9.65 -12.16
CA TYR A 284 -2.58 9.38 -12.83
C TYR A 284 -2.12 10.62 -13.61
N LEU A 285 -1.01 11.21 -13.18
CA LEU A 285 -0.35 12.34 -13.85
C LEU A 285 0.95 11.92 -14.56
N GLY A 286 1.37 10.66 -14.41
CA GLY A 286 2.61 10.10 -14.97
C GLY A 286 2.83 10.43 -16.44
N ILE A 287 4.03 10.14 -16.93
CA ILE A 287 4.34 10.31 -18.36
C ILE A 287 3.35 9.43 -19.12
N ASP A 288 2.49 10.07 -19.90
CA ASP A 288 1.51 9.40 -20.76
C ASP A 288 2.25 8.99 -22.05
N SER A 289 1.78 7.94 -22.72
CA SER A 289 2.41 7.48 -23.96
C SER A 289 2.35 8.54 -25.07
N ASP A 290 1.37 9.44 -25.01
CA ASP A 290 1.28 10.61 -25.87
C ASP A 290 2.39 11.64 -25.63
N ASP A 291 2.85 11.78 -24.37
CA ASP A 291 3.89 12.76 -24.01
C ASP A 291 5.23 12.42 -24.64
N ILE A 292 5.52 11.12 -24.82
CA ILE A 292 6.76 10.66 -25.45
C ILE A 292 6.90 11.30 -26.84
N LYS A 293 5.82 11.28 -27.63
CA LYS A 293 5.77 11.92 -28.95
C LYS A 293 5.69 13.43 -28.87
N ALA A 294 4.87 13.97 -27.96
CA ALA A 294 4.61 15.41 -27.88
C ALA A 294 5.86 16.20 -27.43
N TYR A 295 6.65 15.64 -26.53
CA TYR A 295 7.83 16.28 -25.95
C TYR A 295 9.16 15.70 -26.49
N ASP A 296 9.14 14.80 -27.49
CA ASP A 296 10.33 14.16 -28.06
C ASP A 296 11.30 13.64 -26.97
N LEU A 297 10.72 12.91 -26.02
CA LEU A 297 11.46 12.41 -24.85
C LEU A 297 12.39 11.27 -25.27
N PRO A 298 13.60 11.18 -24.68
CA PRO A 298 14.43 9.99 -24.79
C PRO A 298 13.66 8.76 -24.36
N SER A 299 13.43 7.86 -25.31
CA SER A 299 12.71 6.61 -25.10
C SER A 299 13.60 5.40 -25.39
N ASP A 300 13.30 4.31 -24.70
CA ASP A 300 13.91 3.00 -24.93
C ASP A 300 12.87 2.06 -25.55
N GLU A 301 13.32 1.09 -26.34
CA GLU A 301 12.43 0.05 -26.88
C GLU A 301 11.87 -0.86 -25.77
N LEU A 302 10.60 -1.26 -25.92
CA LEU A 302 9.94 -2.21 -25.04
C LEU A 302 10.56 -3.61 -25.15
N THR A 303 10.82 -4.23 -24.01
CA THR A 303 11.27 -5.62 -24.00
C THR A 303 10.10 -6.59 -24.20
N SER A 304 10.38 -7.83 -24.59
CA SER A 304 9.34 -8.86 -24.73
C SER A 304 8.55 -9.09 -23.44
N ARG A 305 9.18 -8.88 -22.28
CA ARG A 305 8.52 -8.99 -20.96
C ARG A 305 7.55 -7.84 -20.72
N ASP A 306 7.88 -6.64 -21.17
CA ASP A 306 7.03 -5.46 -21.03
C ASP A 306 5.77 -5.61 -21.88
N ILE A 307 5.92 -6.11 -23.11
CA ILE A 307 4.77 -6.42 -24.01
C ILE A 307 3.85 -7.48 -23.39
N GLU A 308 4.40 -8.53 -22.77
CA GLU A 308 3.60 -9.52 -22.06
C GLU A 308 2.87 -8.92 -20.85
N ALA A 309 3.53 -8.03 -20.10
CA ALA A 309 2.94 -7.32 -18.98
C ALA A 309 1.78 -6.41 -19.42
N LEU A 310 1.96 -5.62 -20.48
CA LEU A 310 0.92 -4.75 -21.05
C LEU A 310 -0.30 -5.54 -21.53
N LYS A 311 -0.07 -6.68 -22.21
CA LYS A 311 -1.16 -7.58 -22.61
C LYS A 311 -1.91 -8.14 -21.41
N ALA A 312 -1.18 -8.48 -20.34
CA ALA A 312 -1.79 -8.93 -19.09
C ALA A 312 -2.60 -7.81 -18.41
N GLU A 313 -2.12 -6.57 -18.44
CA GLU A 313 -2.79 -5.39 -17.90
C GLU A 313 -4.04 -5.02 -18.70
N LYS A 314 -3.99 -5.09 -20.02
CA LYS A 314 -5.17 -4.92 -20.89
C LYS A 314 -6.28 -5.94 -20.59
N SER A 315 -5.91 -7.16 -20.21
CA SER A 315 -6.87 -8.19 -19.80
C SER A 315 -7.39 -8.01 -18.36
N ASP A 316 -6.81 -7.10 -17.60
CA ASP A 316 -7.14 -6.87 -16.20
C ASP A 316 -8.33 -5.89 -16.08
N PRO A 317 -9.37 -6.23 -15.31
CA PRO A 317 -10.52 -5.34 -15.09
C PRO A 317 -10.16 -3.93 -14.58
N ARG A 318 -8.99 -3.76 -13.95
CA ARG A 318 -8.50 -2.47 -13.43
C ARG A 318 -8.21 -1.43 -14.49
N PHE A 319 -7.83 -1.86 -15.69
CA PHE A 319 -7.41 -0.99 -16.79
C PHE A 319 -8.41 -1.00 -17.95
N GLN A 320 -9.62 -1.51 -17.74
CA GLN A 320 -10.68 -1.55 -18.77
C GLN A 320 -11.38 -0.20 -19.00
N ASN A 321 -10.94 0.86 -18.32
CA ASN A 321 -11.37 2.21 -18.66
C ASN A 321 -10.82 2.60 -20.03
N GLN A 322 -11.60 3.37 -20.79
CA GLN A 322 -11.25 3.76 -22.16
C GLN A 322 -9.88 4.47 -22.20
N GLU A 323 -9.65 5.43 -21.31
CA GLU A 323 -8.38 6.16 -21.21
C GLU A 323 -7.17 5.24 -21.01
N TRP A 324 -7.29 4.23 -20.14
CA TRP A 324 -6.20 3.28 -19.87
C TRP A 324 -5.99 2.31 -21.02
N THR A 325 -7.08 1.87 -21.67
CA THR A 325 -6.98 1.00 -22.85
C THR A 325 -6.31 1.73 -24.00
N ASP A 326 -6.65 3.00 -24.22
CA ASP A 326 -6.06 3.84 -25.25
C ASP A 326 -4.56 4.09 -24.97
N GLN A 327 -4.18 4.39 -23.73
CA GLN A 327 -2.77 4.55 -23.35
C GLN A 327 -1.96 3.26 -23.54
N ILE A 328 -2.48 2.11 -23.08
CA ILE A 328 -1.80 0.81 -23.24
C ILE A 328 -1.66 0.44 -24.72
N ASP A 329 -2.69 0.68 -25.53
CA ASP A 329 -2.65 0.39 -26.95
C ASP A 329 -1.67 1.32 -27.69
N LEU A 330 -1.68 2.60 -27.35
CA LEU A 330 -0.71 3.56 -27.89
C LEU A 330 0.73 3.17 -27.54
N MET A 331 0.97 2.71 -26.30
CA MET A 331 2.28 2.22 -25.86
C MET A 331 2.72 0.98 -26.64
N LEU A 332 1.80 0.05 -26.88
CA LEU A 332 2.06 -1.16 -27.68
C LEU A 332 2.31 -0.84 -29.16
N GLU A 333 1.65 0.18 -29.71
CA GLU A 333 1.88 0.66 -31.08
C GLU A 333 3.21 1.40 -31.22
N LEU A 334 3.55 2.24 -30.23
CA LEU A 334 4.81 2.96 -30.15
C LEU A 334 5.99 2.02 -30.00
N GLY A 335 5.86 1.00 -29.16
CA GLY A 335 6.98 0.10 -28.86
C GLY A 335 8.04 0.72 -27.96
N GLU A 336 7.73 1.85 -27.29
CA GLU A 336 8.69 2.68 -26.56
C GLU A 336 8.26 2.87 -25.09
N LYS A 337 9.24 3.03 -24.20
CA LYS A 337 9.08 3.41 -22.78
C LYS A 337 9.92 4.65 -22.46
N ALA A 338 9.49 5.41 -21.47
CA ALA A 338 10.20 6.62 -21.04
C ALA A 338 10.27 6.72 -19.51
N GLU A 339 11.45 7.09 -19.01
CA GLU A 339 11.68 7.34 -17.59
C GLU A 339 11.33 8.80 -17.22
N GLN A 340 10.93 9.06 -15.99
CA GLN A 340 10.74 10.42 -15.44
C GLN A 340 11.96 11.31 -15.62
N GLN A 341 13.15 10.72 -15.51
CA GLN A 341 14.41 11.45 -15.65
C GLN A 341 14.69 11.90 -17.09
N SER A 342 14.00 11.33 -18.08
CA SER A 342 14.13 11.73 -19.49
C SER A 342 13.75 13.20 -19.72
N LEU A 343 12.85 13.74 -18.90
CA LEU A 343 12.45 15.16 -18.91
C LEU A 343 13.60 16.10 -18.55
N ALA A 344 14.62 15.63 -17.82
CA ALA A 344 15.80 16.42 -17.47
C ALA A 344 16.66 16.79 -18.69
N LYS A 345 16.47 16.13 -19.86
CA LYS A 345 17.10 16.51 -21.13
C LYS A 345 16.84 17.97 -21.50
N TYR A 346 15.66 18.49 -21.19
CA TYR A 346 15.25 19.86 -21.54
C TYR A 346 15.64 20.91 -20.50
N GLY A 347 16.36 20.49 -19.46
CA GLY A 347 16.74 21.32 -18.33
C GLY A 347 16.13 20.81 -17.04
N LEU A 348 16.89 20.95 -15.96
CA LEU A 348 16.50 20.44 -14.65
C LEU A 348 15.25 21.13 -14.06
N ASP A 349 14.92 22.32 -14.56
CA ASP A 349 13.77 23.13 -14.12
C ASP A 349 12.57 23.01 -15.08
N PHE A 350 12.75 22.38 -16.25
CA PHE A 350 11.68 22.19 -17.23
C PHE A 350 10.50 21.38 -16.66
N VAL A 351 10.82 20.38 -15.81
CA VAL A 351 9.83 19.53 -15.14
C VAL A 351 8.94 20.36 -14.22
N THR A 352 9.53 21.24 -13.41
CA THR A 352 8.81 22.04 -12.41
C THR A 352 8.09 23.23 -13.03
N ASP A 353 8.66 23.84 -14.06
CA ASP A 353 8.19 25.12 -14.57
C ASP A 353 7.20 24.97 -15.73
N THR A 354 7.35 23.91 -16.55
CA THR A 354 6.52 23.70 -17.75
C THR A 354 5.66 22.45 -17.63
N TYR A 355 6.30 21.29 -17.48
CA TYR A 355 5.62 20.01 -17.64
C TYR A 355 4.57 19.74 -16.56
N LEU A 356 4.96 19.82 -15.27
CA LEU A 356 4.03 19.57 -14.17
C LEU A 356 2.88 20.59 -14.12
N PRO A 357 3.10 21.91 -14.24
CA PRO A 357 2.01 22.88 -14.27
C PRO A 357 1.01 22.68 -15.41
N GLU A 358 1.49 22.39 -16.63
CA GLU A 358 0.61 22.13 -17.78
C GLU A 358 -0.23 20.87 -17.57
N LYS A 359 0.39 19.78 -17.12
CA LYS A 359 -0.28 18.51 -16.81
C LYS A 359 -1.29 18.65 -15.68
N LEU A 360 -0.92 19.33 -14.60
CA LEU A 360 -1.81 19.57 -13.46
C LEU A 360 -3.01 20.43 -13.86
N ARG A 361 -2.80 21.43 -14.71
CA ARG A 361 -3.88 22.23 -15.27
C ARG A 361 -4.81 21.41 -16.17
N GLN A 362 -4.26 20.53 -17.00
CA GLN A 362 -5.04 19.72 -17.93
C GLN A 362 -5.85 18.63 -17.23
N LYS A 363 -5.27 17.94 -16.23
CA LYS A 363 -5.93 16.83 -15.52
C LYS A 363 -6.71 17.23 -14.27
N LEU A 364 -6.25 18.23 -13.51
CA LEU A 364 -6.90 18.66 -12.26
C LEU A 364 -7.54 20.06 -12.34
N GLY A 365 -7.29 20.84 -13.40
CA GLY A 365 -7.76 22.23 -13.47
C GLY A 365 -7.09 23.15 -12.44
N ILE A 366 -5.99 22.72 -11.82
CA ILE A 366 -5.28 23.49 -10.81
C ILE A 366 -4.40 24.52 -11.51
N HIS A 367 -4.53 25.78 -11.11
CA HIS A 367 -3.68 26.88 -11.56
C HIS A 367 -2.52 27.05 -10.57
N ILE A 368 -1.32 26.66 -10.99
CA ILE A 368 -0.07 27.01 -10.33
C ILE A 368 0.31 28.38 -10.89
N GLY A 369 0.36 29.39 -10.02
CA GLY A 369 0.46 30.81 -10.41
C GLY A 369 1.44 31.57 -9.57
#